data_AF-A0A9Q9JG93-F1
#
_entry.id   AF-A0A9Q9JG93-F1
#
_cell.length_a   1.000
_cell.length_b   1.000
_cell.length_c   1.000
_cell.angle_alpha   90.00
_cell.angle_beta   90.00
_cell.angle_gamma   90.00
#
_symmetry.space_group_name_H-M   'P 1'
#
loop_
_entity.id
_entity.type
_entity.pdbx_description
1 polymer ?
#
loop_
_entity_poly.entity_id
_entity_poly.type
_entity_poly.pdbx_seq_one_letter_code
_entity_poly.pdbx_strand_id
1 'polypeptide(L)'
;MFVNGKKTISFEQFLTINSNLVSISDTWADLWALIFHTGLSAGRLLSIRYDDIDGGLILIRKQGHLKELRVESTPPVEAMIARRRERYPEDVFLFQSHSNRVKYQRRPVTIIAFNAALRLAARSLPDVKVSSRSARNIPD
;
A
#
# COMPACT_ATOMS: atom_id res chain seq x y z
N MET A 1 -8.78 -2.63 -34.35
CA MET A 1 -9.27 -2.10 -33.06
C MET A 1 -8.18 -2.35 -32.04
N PHE A 2 -7.31 -1.36 -31.78
CA PHE A 2 -6.22 -1.53 -30.81
C PHE A 2 -6.83 -1.53 -29.41
N VAL A 3 -6.90 -2.70 -28.80
CA VAL A 3 -7.21 -2.81 -27.38
C VAL A 3 -6.09 -2.05 -26.68
N ASN A 4 -6.44 -0.94 -26.04
CA ASN A 4 -5.52 -0.11 -25.27
C ASN A 4 -5.03 -0.96 -24.08
N GLY A 5 -4.03 -1.81 -24.33
CA GLY A 5 -3.43 -2.67 -23.33
C GLY A 5 -2.97 -1.78 -22.20
N LYS A 6 -3.54 -1.96 -21.00
CA LYS A 6 -3.03 -1.29 -19.80
C LYS A 6 -1.54 -1.61 -19.76
N LYS A 7 -0.66 -0.59 -19.92
CA LYS A 7 0.77 -0.75 -19.70
C LYS A 7 0.95 -1.20 -18.26
N THR A 8 1.16 -2.49 -18.10
CA THR A 8 1.52 -3.13 -16.86
C THR A 8 2.99 -2.83 -16.61
N ILE A 9 3.34 -2.43 -15.39
CA ILE A 9 4.74 -2.18 -15.04
C ILE A 9 5.45 -3.52 -14.80
N SER A 10 6.72 -3.63 -15.17
CA SER A 10 7.51 -4.83 -14.92
C SER A 10 7.84 -4.98 -13.42
N PHE A 11 8.29 -6.16 -13.01
CA PHE A 11 8.77 -6.39 -11.65
C PHE A 11 9.98 -5.49 -11.31
N GLU A 12 10.90 -5.26 -12.26
CA GLU A 12 12.01 -4.32 -12.10
C GLU A 12 11.53 -2.88 -11.87
N GLN A 13 10.54 -2.43 -12.63
CA GLN A 13 9.93 -1.11 -12.42
C GLN A 13 9.22 -1.03 -11.08
N PHE A 14 8.53 -2.10 -10.66
CA PHE A 14 7.92 -2.20 -9.33
C PHE A 14 8.96 -2.03 -8.22
N LEU A 15 10.10 -2.72 -8.30
CA LEU A 15 11.19 -2.63 -7.33
C LEU A 15 11.83 -1.23 -7.33
N THR A 16 12.05 -0.65 -8.51
CA THR A 16 12.61 0.70 -8.64
C THR A 16 11.70 1.74 -7.98
N ILE A 17 10.39 1.66 -8.24
CA ILE A 17 9.40 2.52 -7.59
C ILE A 17 9.41 2.29 -6.08
N ASN A 18 9.46 1.04 -5.61
CA ASN A 18 9.50 0.74 -4.18
C ASN A 18 10.71 1.37 -3.49
N SER A 19 11.90 1.22 -4.09
CA SER A 19 13.15 1.82 -3.59
C SER A 19 13.06 3.35 -3.51
N ASN A 20 12.48 3.98 -4.53
CA ASN A 20 12.27 5.42 -4.54
C ASN A 20 11.24 5.86 -3.48
N LEU A 21 10.20 5.05 -3.22
CA LEU A 21 9.24 5.32 -2.14
C LEU A 21 9.88 5.22 -0.77
N VAL A 22 10.80 4.29 -0.52
CA VAL A 22 11.54 4.20 0.76
C VAL A 22 12.23 5.52 1.08
N SER A 23 12.79 6.18 0.07
CA SER A 23 13.44 7.49 0.21
C SER A 23 12.46 8.63 0.49
N ILE A 24 11.16 8.46 0.20
CA ILE A 24 10.10 9.43 0.47
C ILE A 24 9.44 9.15 1.82
N SER A 25 9.05 7.91 2.08
CA SER A 25 8.50 7.40 3.34
C SER A 25 8.38 5.88 3.28
N ASP A 26 8.85 5.23 4.34
CA ASP A 26 8.64 3.80 4.59
C ASP A 26 7.16 3.38 4.49
N THR A 27 6.23 4.21 4.96
CA THR A 27 4.78 3.99 4.89
C THR A 27 4.28 3.89 3.45
N TRP A 28 4.86 4.62 2.50
CA TRP A 28 4.48 4.47 1.09
C TRP A 28 5.06 3.21 0.47
N ALA A 29 6.31 2.88 0.80
CA ALA A 29 6.95 1.66 0.32
C ALA A 29 6.23 0.40 0.82
N ASP A 30 5.94 0.33 2.11
CA ASP A 30 5.22 -0.78 2.71
C ASP A 30 3.79 -0.91 2.14
N LEU A 31 3.08 0.20 1.92
CA LEU A 31 1.75 0.16 1.29
C LEU A 31 1.82 -0.36 -0.16
N TRP A 32 2.85 0.04 -0.90
CA TRP A 32 3.10 -0.44 -2.26
C TRP A 32 3.40 -1.95 -2.29
N ALA A 33 4.24 -2.43 -1.38
CA ALA A 33 4.55 -3.85 -1.24
C ALA A 33 3.34 -4.67 -0.79
N LEU A 34 2.52 -4.17 0.14
CA LEU A 34 1.33 -4.88 0.60
C LEU A 34 0.28 -5.05 -0.50
N ILE A 35 0.13 -4.04 -1.39
CA ILE A 35 -0.75 -4.17 -2.55
C ILE A 35 -0.29 -5.31 -3.46
N PHE A 36 1.02 -5.45 -3.66
CA PHE A 36 1.58 -6.54 -4.46
C PHE A 36 1.33 -7.90 -3.82
N HIS A 37 1.64 -8.06 -2.53
CA HIS A 37 1.47 -9.35 -1.84
C HIS A 37 0.01 -9.80 -1.69
N THR A 38 -0.93 -8.85 -1.59
CA THR A 38 -2.35 -9.18 -1.32
C THR A 38 -3.25 -9.07 -2.55
N GLY A 39 -2.80 -8.38 -3.60
CA GLY A 39 -3.65 -8.03 -4.76
C GLY A 39 -4.83 -7.11 -4.44
N LEU A 40 -4.90 -6.55 -3.22
CA LEU A 40 -6.03 -5.74 -2.76
C LEU A 40 -5.92 -4.28 -3.18
N SER A 41 -7.06 -3.61 -3.26
CA SER A 41 -7.06 -2.17 -3.55
C SER A 41 -6.53 -1.37 -2.36
N ALA A 42 -5.80 -0.29 -2.65
CA ALA A 42 -5.34 0.63 -1.60
C ALA A 42 -6.51 1.09 -0.69
N GLY A 43 -7.71 1.32 -1.23
CA GLY A 43 -8.88 1.68 -0.43
C GLY A 43 -9.17 0.69 0.71
N ARG A 44 -9.12 -0.62 0.44
CA ARG A 44 -9.29 -1.67 1.46
C ARG A 44 -8.14 -1.68 2.46
N LEU A 45 -6.90 -1.55 1.97
CA LEU A 45 -5.72 -1.65 2.82
C LEU A 45 -5.56 -0.46 3.78
N LEU A 46 -5.98 0.73 3.35
CA LEU A 46 -5.89 1.96 4.15
C LEU A 46 -6.83 1.98 5.36
N SER A 47 -7.88 1.15 5.37
CA SER A 47 -8.78 1.03 6.52
C SER A 47 -8.31 0.01 7.56
N ILE A 48 -7.26 -0.76 7.30
CA ILE A 48 -6.76 -1.80 8.22
C ILE A 48 -6.23 -1.14 9.49
N ARG A 49 -6.71 -1.63 10.63
CA ARG A 49 -6.20 -1.30 11.97
C ARG A 49 -5.39 -2.47 12.52
N TYR A 50 -4.53 -2.22 13.49
CA TYR A 50 -3.81 -3.32 14.15
C TYR A 50 -4.75 -4.30 14.86
N ASP A 51 -5.86 -3.82 15.42
CA ASP A 51 -6.90 -4.69 16.03
C ASP A 51 -7.65 -5.57 15.00
N ASP A 52 -7.43 -5.36 13.70
CA ASP A 52 -7.96 -6.21 12.63
C ASP A 52 -7.02 -7.37 12.27
N ILE A 53 -5.86 -7.47 12.93
CA ILE A 53 -4.79 -8.42 12.61
C ILE A 53 -4.63 -9.36 13.80
N ASP A 54 -4.88 -10.65 13.60
CA ASP A 54 -4.75 -11.67 14.63
C ASP A 54 -4.29 -13.01 14.03
N GLY A 55 -3.29 -13.63 14.63
CA GLY A 55 -2.81 -14.96 14.24
C GLY A 55 -2.48 -15.13 12.74
N GLY A 56 -1.92 -14.12 12.09
CA GLY A 56 -1.62 -14.13 10.65
C GLY A 56 -2.84 -13.83 9.75
N LEU A 57 -4.03 -13.62 10.31
CA LEU A 57 -5.23 -13.23 9.56
C LEU A 57 -5.45 -11.72 9.60
N ILE A 58 -5.76 -11.13 8.46
CA ILE A 58 -6.15 -9.72 8.32
C ILE A 58 -7.66 -9.66 8.02
N LEU A 59 -8.42 -9.06 8.92
CA LEU A 59 -9.84 -8.80 8.76
C LEU A 59 -10.08 -7.45 8.07
N ILE A 60 -10.51 -7.49 6.82
CA ILE A 60 -10.88 -6.28 6.07
C ILE A 60 -12.37 -6.05 6.25
N ARG A 61 -12.72 -5.13 7.15
CA ARG A 61 -14.10 -4.73 7.45
C ARG A 61 -14.83 -4.26 6.19
N LYS A 62 -16.16 -4.39 6.20
CA LYS A 62 -17.04 -3.84 5.17
C LYS A 62 -16.81 -2.33 5.03
N GLN A 63 -16.66 -1.85 3.79
CA GLN A 63 -16.46 -0.42 3.49
C GLN A 63 -17.35 0.02 2.32
N GLY A 64 -18.42 0.76 2.62
CA GLY A 64 -19.43 1.11 1.62
C GLY A 64 -20.04 -0.14 0.98
N HIS A 65 -19.89 -0.28 -0.34
CA HIS A 65 -20.35 -1.45 -1.10
C HIS A 65 -19.38 -2.64 -1.05
N LEU A 66 -18.16 -2.46 -0.53
CA LEU A 66 -17.17 -3.53 -0.44
C LEU A 66 -17.51 -4.46 0.72
N LYS A 67 -17.73 -5.74 0.41
CA LYS A 67 -17.96 -6.79 1.41
C LYS A 67 -16.74 -6.98 2.32
N GLU A 68 -16.98 -7.46 3.52
CA GLU A 68 -15.94 -7.95 4.41
C GLU A 68 -15.13 -9.08 3.74
N LEU A 69 -13.83 -9.13 4.03
CA LEU A 69 -12.91 -10.15 3.51
C LEU A 69 -11.92 -10.53 4.61
N ARG A 70 -11.57 -11.82 4.68
CA ARG A 70 -10.44 -12.31 5.47
C ARG A 70 -9.32 -12.69 4.52
N VAL A 71 -8.09 -12.30 4.85
CA VAL A 71 -6.90 -12.60 4.07
C VAL A 71 -5.84 -13.19 4.99
N GLU A 72 -5.29 -14.33 4.60
CA GLU A 72 -4.11 -14.90 5.24
C GLU A 72 -2.87 -14.07 4.86
N SER A 73 -2.10 -13.70 5.88
CA SER A 73 -0.84 -12.99 5.71
C SER A 73 0.22 -13.98 5.26
N THR A 74 1.07 -13.54 4.35
CA THR A 74 2.28 -14.28 4.00
C THR A 74 3.41 -13.87 4.95
N PRO A 75 4.47 -14.68 5.12
CA PRO A 75 5.60 -14.32 5.98
C PRO A 75 6.22 -12.94 5.68
N PRO A 76 6.37 -12.49 4.40
CA PRO A 76 6.81 -11.13 4.10
C PRO A 76 5.88 -10.04 4.64
N VAL A 77 4.56 -10.27 4.58
CA VAL A 77 3.54 -9.35 5.09
C VAL A 77 3.57 -9.29 6.62
N GLU A 78 3.68 -10.43 7.29
CA GLU A 78 3.80 -10.48 8.75
C GLU A 78 5.06 -9.76 9.24
N ALA A 79 6.20 -10.01 8.60
CA ALA A 79 7.45 -9.33 8.91
C ALA A 79 7.34 -7.80 8.70
N MET A 80 6.64 -7.35 7.65
CA MET A 80 6.36 -5.93 7.43
C MET A 80 5.47 -5.36 8.54
N ILE A 81 4.37 -6.02 8.89
CA ILE A 81 3.46 -5.58 9.95
C ILE A 81 4.20 -5.47 11.29
N ALA A 82 5.01 -6.47 11.64
CA ALA A 82 5.80 -6.47 12.87
C ALA A 82 6.78 -5.29 12.93
N ARG A 83 7.57 -5.08 11.86
CA ARG A 83 8.50 -3.94 11.76
C ARG A 83 7.78 -2.59 11.88
N ARG A 84 6.61 -2.45 11.27
CA ARG A 84 5.79 -1.23 11.36
C ARG A 84 5.26 -1.01 12.77
N ARG A 85 4.81 -2.07 13.44
CA ARG A 85 4.29 -2.00 14.82
C ARG A 85 5.38 -1.61 15.80
N GLU A 86 6.58 -2.15 15.63
CA GLU A 86 7.75 -1.77 16.44
C GLU A 86 8.13 -0.31 16.23
N ARG A 87 8.13 0.15 14.97
CA ARG A 87 8.51 1.53 14.63
C ARG A 87 7.46 2.57 15.05
N TYR A 88 6.19 2.22 14.95
CA TYR A 88 5.06 3.11 15.23
C TYR A 88 4.09 2.45 16.23
N PRO A 89 4.48 2.26 17.50
CA PRO A 89 3.72 1.47 18.47
C PRO A 89 2.34 2.09 18.80
N GLU A 90 2.24 3.41 18.71
CA GLU A 90 1.03 4.19 19.00
C GLU A 90 0.05 4.29 17.81
N ASP A 91 0.43 3.78 16.64
CA ASP A 91 -0.44 3.83 15.48
C ASP A 91 -1.65 2.91 15.66
N VAL A 92 -2.82 3.42 15.27
CA VAL A 92 -4.07 2.65 15.27
C VAL A 92 -4.27 1.97 13.91
N PHE A 93 -3.96 2.68 12.83
CA PHE A 93 -4.01 2.17 11.46
C PHE A 93 -2.65 1.60 11.06
N LEU A 94 -2.65 0.52 10.29
CA LEU A 94 -1.40 -0.04 9.75
C LEU A 94 -0.62 0.99 8.93
N PHE A 95 -1.33 1.84 8.18
CA PHE A 95 -0.78 2.97 7.43
C PHE A 95 -1.36 4.30 7.93
N GLN A 96 -0.94 4.73 9.12
CA GLN A 96 -1.33 6.03 9.69
C GLN A 96 -0.52 7.18 9.08
N SER A 97 -1.13 8.36 8.97
CA SER A 97 -0.42 9.57 8.57
C SER A 97 0.19 10.28 9.78
N HIS A 98 1.48 10.54 9.71
CA HIS A 98 2.21 11.35 10.71
C HIS A 98 2.43 12.80 10.27
N SER A 99 1.75 13.25 9.21
CA SER A 99 1.91 14.63 8.72
C SER A 99 1.39 15.65 9.73
N ASN A 100 2.05 16.82 9.84
CA ASN A 100 1.70 17.86 10.82
C ASN A 100 0.22 18.28 10.80
N ARG A 101 -0.42 18.21 9.63
CA ARG A 101 -1.83 18.58 9.43
C ARG A 101 -2.82 17.64 10.12
N VAL A 102 -2.47 16.36 10.32
CA VAL A 102 -3.39 15.34 10.85
C VAL A 102 -2.80 14.43 11.92
N LYS A 103 -1.53 14.62 12.33
CA LYS A 103 -0.84 13.76 13.30
C LYS A 103 -1.57 13.59 14.64
N TYR A 104 -2.35 14.59 15.05
CA TYR A 104 -3.15 14.52 16.29
C TYR A 104 -4.51 13.82 16.12
N GLN A 105 -4.93 13.51 14.89
CA GLN A 105 -6.25 12.96 14.60
C GLN A 105 -6.24 11.44 14.35
N ARG A 106 -5.08 10.78 14.42
CA ARG A 106 -4.90 9.33 14.17
C ARG A 106 -5.65 8.88 12.90
N ARG A 107 -5.30 9.47 11.76
CA ARG A 107 -5.96 9.21 10.46
C ARG A 107 -5.08 8.32 9.58
N PRO A 108 -5.65 7.39 8.81
CA PRO A 108 -4.87 6.69 7.81
C PRO A 108 -4.37 7.68 6.76
N VAL A 109 -3.28 7.30 6.08
CA VAL A 109 -2.86 8.02 4.89
C VAL A 109 -3.93 7.98 3.80
N THR A 110 -3.94 8.99 2.91
CA THR A 110 -4.95 9.08 1.86
C THR A 110 -4.46 8.47 0.54
N ILE A 111 -5.37 7.88 -0.23
CA ILE A 111 -5.07 7.37 -1.58
C ILE A 111 -4.57 8.49 -2.52
N ILE A 112 -5.01 9.74 -2.30
CA ILE A 112 -4.58 10.91 -3.06
C ILE A 112 -3.10 11.19 -2.79
N ALA A 113 -2.70 11.26 -1.51
CA ALA A 113 -1.31 11.47 -1.13
C ALA A 113 -0.42 10.31 -1.62
N PHE A 114 -0.90 9.07 -1.48
CA PHE A 114 -0.17 7.91 -1.97
C PHE A 114 0.05 7.94 -3.49
N ASN A 115 -0.99 8.22 -4.28
CA ASN A 115 -0.84 8.35 -5.74
C ASN A 115 0.06 9.53 -6.15
N ALA A 116 0.09 10.62 -5.36
CA ALA A 116 1.05 11.70 -5.59
C ALA A 116 2.50 11.24 -5.34
N ALA A 117 2.73 10.49 -4.25
CA ALA A 117 4.03 9.89 -3.96
C ALA A 117 4.47 8.90 -5.04
N LEU A 118 3.57 8.06 -5.56
CA LEU A 118 3.87 7.15 -6.66
C LEU A 118 4.31 7.88 -7.94
N ARG A 119 3.62 8.96 -8.31
CA ARG A 119 4.01 9.79 -9.46
C ARG A 119 5.39 10.41 -9.26
N LEU A 120 5.74 10.80 -8.04
CA LEU A 120 7.07 11.31 -7.71
C LEU A 120 8.12 10.20 -7.81
N ALA A 121 7.86 9.04 -7.22
CA ALA A 121 8.75 7.88 -7.21
C ALA A 121 9.01 7.31 -8.62
N ALA A 122 8.06 7.44 -9.55
CA ALA A 122 8.21 6.95 -10.92
C ALA A 122 8.78 7.99 -11.90
N ARG A 123 9.17 9.20 -11.47
CA ARG A 123 9.63 10.26 -12.39
C ARG A 123 10.85 9.88 -13.23
N SER A 124 11.72 9.01 -12.70
CA SER A 124 12.91 8.53 -13.41
C SER A 124 12.60 7.45 -14.45
N LEU A 125 11.38 6.91 -14.47
CA LEU A 125 10.99 5.85 -15.40
C LEU A 125 10.33 6.44 -16.66
N PRO A 126 10.86 6.15 -17.86
CA PRO A 126 10.28 6.67 -19.10
C PRO A 126 8.91 6.06 -19.39
N ASP A 127 7.94 6.91 -19.74
CA ASP A 127 6.59 6.52 -20.20
C ASP A 127 5.75 5.62 -19.27
N VAL A 128 6.04 5.64 -17.96
CA VAL A 128 5.28 4.88 -16.95
C VAL A 128 4.22 5.74 -16.28
N LYS A 129 2.93 5.43 -16.54
CA LYS A 129 1.80 5.97 -15.76
C LYS A 129 1.50 5.05 -14.58
N VAL A 130 2.05 5.34 -13.41
CA VAL A 130 1.82 4.57 -12.19
C VAL A 130 0.63 5.10 -11.37
N SER A 131 -0.11 4.17 -10.77
CA SER A 131 -1.08 4.44 -9.71
C SER A 131 -1.06 3.29 -8.70
N SER A 132 -1.77 3.43 -7.58
CA SER A 132 -1.89 2.35 -6.59
C SER A 132 -2.44 1.04 -7.17
N ARG A 133 -3.18 1.10 -8.28
CA ARG A 133 -3.68 -0.09 -8.98
C ARG A 133 -2.57 -0.87 -9.68
N SER A 134 -1.47 -0.21 -10.06
CA SER A 134 -0.40 -0.80 -10.86
C SER A 134 0.32 -1.94 -10.13
N ALA A 135 0.47 -1.88 -8.80
CA ALA A 135 1.08 -2.94 -8.00
C ALA A 135 0.27 -4.24 -7.92
N ARG A 136 -1.02 -4.25 -8.31
CA ARG A 136 -1.87 -5.45 -8.19
C ARG A 136 -1.64 -6.49 -9.27
N ASN A 137 -1.06 -6.08 -10.40
CA ASN A 137 -1.03 -6.88 -11.61
C ASN A 137 0.40 -6.95 -12.15
N ILE A 138 1.40 -7.14 -11.28
CA ILE A 138 2.79 -7.28 -11.74
C ILE A 138 2.95 -8.69 -12.32
N PRO A 139 3.43 -8.83 -13.56
CA PRO A 139 3.68 -10.14 -14.16
C PRO A 139 4.83 -10.82 -13.42
N ASP A 140 4.71 -12.13 -13.24
CA ASP A 140 5.78 -13.00 -12.73
C ASP A 140 7.03 -12.94 -13.62
#